data_AF-A0A4R8G0D0-F1
#
_entry.id   AF-A0A4R8G0D0-F1
#
_cell.length_a   1.000
_cell.length_b   1.000
_cell.length_c   1.000
_cell.angle_alpha   90.00
_cell.angle_beta   90.00
_cell.angle_gamma   90.00
#
_symmetry.space_group_name_H-M   'P 1'
#
loop_
_entity.id
_entity.type
_entity.pdbx_description
1 polymer ?
#
loop_
_entity_poly.entity_id
_entity_poly.type
_entity_poly.pdbx_seq_one_letter_code
_entity_poly.pdbx_strand_id
1 'polypeptide(L)'
;MNQQNADIETRPTHKHERTPGEPVNRNEDANHELSVRVRDLNLWYGNNQALKNINIDIYQKNVTALIGPSGCGKSTFLRCLNRMNDLIRSVRIQGLIEMDGRDVNDAKMDEVALRRRVGMVFQKPNPFPKSIYENIAYAPRMHDLVSRKAEQDELVERALRDAGLWNEVKDKLQEPGTSLSGGQQQRLCIARAIAVKPDVILMDEPTSALDPISTATIEDLMDKLKKQFTIVTVTHNMQQAARVADYTAFFHLGELIEYNDTRMMFSNPHTKKAEDYITGRYG
;
A
#
# COMPACT_ATOMS: atom_id res chain seq x y z
N MET A 1 -45.04 34.39 27.78
CA MET A 1 -45.08 33.30 26.78
C MET A 1 -43.92 33.55 25.83
N ASN A 2 -42.83 32.81 26.05
CA ASN A 2 -41.56 32.96 25.34
C ASN A 2 -41.69 32.46 23.90
N GLN A 3 -41.13 33.19 22.94
CA GLN A 3 -40.42 32.57 21.82
C GLN A 3 -39.35 33.54 21.29
N GLN A 4 -38.11 33.08 21.44
CA GLN A 4 -36.87 33.71 21.01
C GLN A 4 -36.78 33.63 19.49
N ASN A 5 -36.58 34.77 18.83
CA ASN A 5 -35.95 34.81 17.52
C ASN A 5 -34.45 34.60 17.77
N ALA A 6 -33.97 33.39 17.52
CA ALA A 6 -32.54 33.11 17.47
C ALA A 6 -32.07 33.29 16.03
N ASP A 7 -31.20 34.27 15.85
CA ASP A 7 -30.39 34.49 14.67
C ASP A 7 -29.69 33.19 14.26
N ILE A 8 -29.94 32.74 13.04
CA ILE A 8 -29.15 31.68 12.40
C ILE A 8 -27.86 32.35 11.93
N GLU A 9 -26.88 32.43 12.82
CA GLU A 9 -25.50 32.73 12.44
C GLU A 9 -25.01 31.65 11.46
N THR A 10 -24.89 32.06 10.21
CA THR A 10 -24.23 31.26 9.16
C THR A 10 -22.76 31.12 9.54
N ARG A 11 -22.34 29.88 9.85
CA ARG A 11 -20.93 29.56 10.06
C ARG A 11 -20.11 29.98 8.82
N PRO A 12 -18.97 30.66 8.97
CA PRO A 12 -18.14 31.04 7.84
C PRO A 12 -17.54 29.78 7.23
N THR A 13 -17.95 29.45 6.00
CA THR A 13 -17.29 28.42 5.18
C THR A 13 -16.04 29.03 4.55
N HIS A 14 -14.94 29.03 5.31
CA HIS A 14 -13.62 29.19 4.69
C HIS A 14 -13.35 27.98 3.81
N LYS A 15 -13.75 28.06 2.53
CA LYS A 15 -13.27 27.17 1.48
C LYS A 15 -11.81 27.50 1.22
N HIS A 16 -10.90 26.98 2.04
CA HIS A 16 -9.56 26.71 1.52
C HIS A 16 -9.74 25.72 0.38
N GLU A 17 -9.40 26.13 -0.84
CA GLU A 17 -9.22 25.19 -1.94
C GLU A 17 -8.19 24.17 -1.49
N ARG A 18 -8.62 22.93 -1.27
CA ARG A 18 -7.73 21.85 -0.82
C ARG A 18 -6.69 21.62 -1.90
N THR A 19 -5.44 21.39 -1.49
CA THR A 19 -4.39 21.04 -2.44
C THR A 19 -4.79 19.72 -3.11
N PRO A 20 -4.71 19.59 -4.45
CA PRO A 20 -5.01 18.32 -5.11
C PRO A 20 -4.23 17.17 -4.48
N GLY A 21 -4.90 16.07 -4.17
CA GLY A 21 -4.32 14.86 -3.60
C GLY A 21 -4.29 14.78 -2.07
N GLU A 22 -4.54 15.87 -1.36
CA GLU A 22 -4.66 15.83 0.10
C GLU A 22 -5.94 15.09 0.56
N PRO A 23 -5.90 14.42 1.72
CA PRO A 23 -7.10 13.79 2.26
C PRO A 23 -8.11 14.85 2.71
N VAL A 24 -9.39 14.49 2.69
CA VAL A 24 -10.49 15.35 3.14
C VAL A 24 -10.28 15.81 4.58
N ASN A 25 -9.93 14.87 5.46
CA ASN A 25 -9.46 15.13 6.82
C ASN A 25 -8.09 14.49 6.99
N ARG A 26 -7.18 15.20 7.65
CA ARG A 26 -5.88 14.65 8.04
C ARG A 26 -6.03 13.85 9.33
N ASN A 27 -5.30 12.74 9.43
CA ASN A 27 -5.22 11.96 10.65
C ASN A 27 -4.20 12.61 11.61
N GLU A 28 -4.66 13.14 12.75
CA GLU A 28 -3.81 13.88 13.71
C GLU A 28 -2.67 13.03 14.29
N ASP A 29 -2.83 11.71 14.33
CA ASP A 29 -1.87 10.77 14.89
C ASP A 29 -0.84 10.28 13.84
N ALA A 30 -1.01 10.66 12.57
CA ALA A 30 -0.21 10.20 11.46
C ALA A 30 0.95 11.14 11.13
N ASN A 31 2.02 10.60 10.53
CA ASN A 31 3.04 11.46 9.91
C ASN A 31 2.45 12.14 8.65
N HIS A 32 2.83 13.38 8.39
CA HIS A 32 2.37 14.16 7.22
C HIS A 32 3.49 14.52 6.24
N GLU A 33 4.70 14.00 6.46
CA GLU A 33 5.78 14.07 5.48
C GLU A 33 5.41 13.25 4.24
N LEU A 34 5.55 13.85 3.06
CA LEU A 34 5.20 13.19 1.80
C LEU A 34 6.21 12.08 1.48
N SER A 35 5.68 10.91 1.11
CA SER A 35 6.44 9.77 0.59
C SER A 35 6.28 9.63 -0.92
N VAL A 36 5.05 9.76 -1.41
CA VAL A 36 4.72 9.70 -2.83
C VAL A 36 3.68 10.77 -3.13
N ARG A 37 3.90 11.54 -4.20
CA ARG A 37 2.95 12.53 -4.69
C ARG A 37 2.47 12.10 -6.07
N VAL A 38 1.15 11.97 -6.24
CA VAL A 38 0.54 11.64 -7.54
C VAL A 38 -0.34 12.78 -8.00
N ARG A 39 -0.14 13.27 -9.22
CA ARG A 39 -0.93 14.35 -9.82
C ARG A 39 -1.40 14.00 -11.22
N ASP A 40 -2.69 14.24 -11.46
CA ASP A 40 -3.36 14.05 -12.75
C ASP A 40 -3.04 12.72 -13.45
N LEU A 41 -2.90 11.66 -12.66
CA LEU A 41 -2.47 10.35 -13.17
C LEU A 41 -3.60 9.71 -13.97
N ASN A 42 -3.30 9.40 -15.22
CA ASN A 42 -4.17 8.70 -16.13
C ASN A 42 -3.44 7.48 -16.70
N LEU A 43 -4.14 6.36 -16.85
CA LEU A 43 -3.58 5.13 -17.42
C LEU A 43 -4.58 4.46 -18.36
N TRP A 44 -4.08 4.03 -19.51
CA TRP A 44 -4.82 3.25 -20.50
C TRP A 44 -4.16 1.90 -20.76
N TYR A 45 -4.98 0.85 -20.93
CA TYR A 45 -4.58 -0.41 -21.54
C TYR A 45 -5.15 -0.45 -22.97
N GLY A 46 -4.32 -0.15 -23.96
CA GLY A 46 -4.79 0.10 -25.33
C GLY A 46 -5.75 1.30 -25.35
N ASN A 47 -6.99 1.07 -25.78
CA ASN A 47 -8.01 2.11 -25.83
C ASN A 47 -8.83 2.24 -24.53
N ASN A 48 -8.69 1.29 -23.59
CA ASN A 48 -9.48 1.29 -22.36
C ASN A 48 -8.78 2.12 -21.26
N GLN A 49 -9.43 3.18 -20.77
CA GLN A 49 -8.89 3.99 -19.69
C GLN A 49 -9.19 3.36 -18.32
N ALA A 50 -8.15 2.84 -17.67
CA ALA A 50 -8.26 2.19 -16.37
C ALA A 50 -8.13 3.16 -15.19
N LEU A 51 -7.35 4.24 -15.34
CA LEU A 51 -7.22 5.30 -14.33
C LEU A 51 -7.52 6.67 -14.95
N LYS A 52 -8.27 7.48 -14.22
CA LYS A 52 -8.80 8.77 -14.65
C LYS A 52 -8.48 9.82 -13.61
N ASN A 53 -7.56 10.72 -13.97
CA ASN A 53 -7.22 11.91 -13.21
C ASN A 53 -6.97 11.68 -11.70
N ILE A 54 -6.18 10.66 -11.36
CA ILE A 54 -5.91 10.32 -9.96
C ILE A 54 -4.95 11.34 -9.35
N ASN A 55 -5.37 11.90 -8.23
CA ASN A 55 -4.59 12.83 -7.42
C ASN A 55 -4.56 12.31 -5.98
N ILE A 56 -3.39 11.97 -5.44
CA ILE A 56 -3.25 11.44 -4.08
C ILE A 56 -1.85 11.71 -3.52
N ASP A 57 -1.81 12.09 -2.25
CA ASP A 57 -0.60 12.21 -1.45
C ASP A 57 -0.50 11.02 -0.50
N ILE A 58 0.61 10.28 -0.57
CA ILE A 58 0.90 9.15 0.31
C ILE A 58 1.95 9.59 1.28
N TYR A 59 1.65 9.51 2.58
CA TYR A 59 2.50 10.02 3.64
C TYR A 59 3.43 8.94 4.21
N GLN A 60 4.62 9.35 4.65
CA GLN A 60 5.65 8.47 5.17
C GLN A 60 5.17 7.71 6.41
N LYS A 61 5.59 6.44 6.55
CA LYS A 61 5.38 5.65 7.78
C LYS A 61 3.91 5.51 8.22
N ASN A 62 3.01 5.53 7.24
CA ASN A 62 1.59 5.28 7.43
C ASN A 62 1.14 4.14 6.52
N VAL A 63 -0.02 3.57 6.84
CA VAL A 63 -0.75 2.63 6.00
C VAL A 63 -1.84 3.38 5.24
N THR A 64 -1.74 3.39 3.92
CA THR A 64 -2.80 3.87 3.03
C THR A 64 -3.52 2.69 2.41
N ALA A 65 -4.80 2.49 2.73
CA ALA A 65 -5.64 1.46 2.14
C ALA A 65 -6.37 1.97 0.89
N LEU A 66 -6.25 1.23 -0.21
CA LEU A 66 -7.00 1.43 -1.44
C LEU A 66 -8.17 0.44 -1.44
N ILE A 67 -9.39 0.96 -1.38
CA ILE A 67 -10.63 0.18 -1.32
C ILE A 67 -11.52 0.47 -2.52
N GLY A 68 -12.49 -0.41 -2.79
CA GLY A 68 -13.46 -0.23 -3.87
C GLY A 68 -13.79 -1.54 -4.60
N PRO A 69 -14.80 -1.55 -5.48
CA PRO A 69 -15.21 -2.74 -6.22
C PRO A 69 -14.09 -3.36 -7.06
N SER A 70 -14.24 -4.64 -7.40
CA SER A 70 -13.31 -5.31 -8.34
C SER A 70 -13.27 -4.58 -9.69
N GLY A 71 -12.08 -4.44 -10.27
CA GLY A 71 -11.90 -3.77 -11.57
C GLY A 71 -11.92 -2.24 -11.54
N CYS A 72 -12.02 -1.59 -10.37
CA CYS A 72 -12.03 -0.12 -10.29
C CYS A 72 -10.65 0.56 -10.42
N GLY A 73 -9.57 -0.20 -10.65
CA GLY A 73 -8.23 0.34 -10.91
C GLY A 73 -7.23 0.29 -9.74
N LYS A 74 -7.58 -0.25 -8.57
CA LYS A 74 -6.71 -0.27 -7.38
C LYS A 74 -5.33 -0.89 -7.63
N SER A 75 -5.29 -2.15 -8.10
CA SER A 75 -4.04 -2.85 -8.40
C SER A 75 -3.27 -2.21 -9.57
N THR A 76 -3.99 -1.62 -10.52
CA THR A 76 -3.39 -0.85 -11.63
C THR A 76 -2.68 0.39 -11.10
N PHE A 77 -3.31 1.17 -10.22
CA PHE A 77 -2.71 2.31 -9.54
C PHE A 77 -1.51 1.89 -8.70
N LEU A 78 -1.64 0.83 -7.91
CA LEU A 78 -0.56 0.29 -7.07
C LEU A 78 0.68 -0.03 -7.92
N ARG A 79 0.50 -0.70 -9.07
CA ARG A 79 1.59 -1.05 -10.01
C ARG A 79 2.21 0.15 -10.73
N CYS A 80 1.55 1.32 -10.75
CA CYS A 80 2.17 2.53 -11.28
C CYS A 80 3.32 3.00 -10.37
N LEU A 81 3.20 2.81 -9.05
CA LEU A 81 4.15 3.31 -8.07
C LEU A 81 5.53 2.64 -8.16
N ASN A 82 5.60 1.41 -8.69
CA ASN A 82 6.85 0.67 -8.90
C ASN A 82 7.14 0.34 -10.38
N ARG A 83 6.39 0.98 -11.31
CA ARG A 83 6.51 0.77 -12.75
C ARG A 83 6.44 -0.69 -13.19
N MET A 84 5.55 -1.47 -12.56
CA MET A 84 5.26 -2.83 -13.02
C MET A 84 4.34 -2.85 -14.24
N ASN A 85 3.58 -1.78 -14.50
CA ASN A 85 2.73 -1.67 -15.67
C ASN A 85 3.51 -1.58 -16.99
N ASP A 86 4.76 -1.10 -16.96
CA ASP A 86 5.63 -0.96 -18.14
C ASP A 86 5.91 -2.30 -18.84
N LEU A 87 5.75 -3.41 -18.11
CA LEU A 87 5.86 -4.77 -18.67
C LEU A 87 4.71 -5.11 -19.63
N ILE A 88 3.66 -4.29 -19.67
CA ILE A 88 2.48 -4.45 -20.52
C ILE A 88 2.60 -3.50 -21.70
N ARG A 89 2.85 -4.05 -22.90
CA ARG A 89 3.11 -3.26 -24.14
C ARG A 89 2.03 -2.24 -24.52
N SER A 90 0.79 -2.47 -24.12
CA SER A 90 -0.35 -1.60 -24.46
C SER A 90 -0.58 -0.48 -23.44
N VAL A 91 0.28 -0.34 -22.43
CA VAL A 91 0.13 0.67 -21.39
C VAL A 91 0.55 2.04 -21.89
N ARG A 92 -0.31 3.03 -21.66
CA ARG A 92 0.03 4.45 -21.76
C ARG A 92 -0.24 5.10 -20.40
N ILE A 93 0.71 5.88 -19.89
CA ILE A 93 0.60 6.62 -18.63
C ILE A 93 0.76 8.11 -18.92
N GLN A 94 -0.03 8.94 -18.27
CA GLN A 94 0.09 10.41 -18.25
C GLN A 94 -0.09 10.92 -16.82
N GLY A 95 0.43 12.11 -16.52
CA GLY A 95 0.45 12.67 -15.18
C GLY A 95 1.81 12.47 -14.50
N LEU A 96 1.87 12.78 -13.21
CA LEU A 96 3.08 12.77 -12.40
C LEU A 96 2.95 11.75 -11.27
N ILE A 97 4.00 10.95 -11.06
CA ILE A 97 4.19 10.17 -9.83
C ILE A 97 5.58 10.51 -9.31
N GLU A 98 5.65 11.28 -8.24
CA GLU A 98 6.89 11.82 -7.69
C GLU A 98 7.27 11.15 -6.38
N MET A 99 8.53 10.73 -6.27
CA MET A 99 9.16 10.24 -5.04
C MET A 99 10.48 10.98 -4.83
N ASP A 100 10.68 11.58 -3.66
CA ASP A 100 11.83 12.47 -3.35
C ASP A 100 12.11 13.55 -4.41
N GLY A 101 11.06 14.18 -4.92
CA GLY A 101 11.19 15.24 -5.92
C GLY A 101 11.62 14.75 -7.32
N ARG A 102 11.54 13.45 -7.60
CA ARG A 102 11.80 12.87 -8.92
C ARG A 102 10.58 12.12 -9.43
N ASP A 103 10.21 12.37 -10.67
CA ASP A 103 9.19 11.57 -11.36
C ASP A 103 9.70 10.14 -11.57
N VAL A 104 8.94 9.14 -11.11
CA VAL A 104 9.28 7.73 -11.30
C VAL A 104 9.25 7.32 -12.78
N ASN A 105 8.44 8.02 -13.58
CA ASN A 105 8.29 7.77 -15.02
C ASN A 105 9.30 8.54 -15.88
N ASP A 106 10.24 9.29 -15.29
CA ASP A 106 11.31 9.94 -16.04
C ASP A 106 12.11 8.88 -16.83
N ALA A 107 12.41 9.18 -18.11
CA ALA A 107 13.16 8.27 -18.99
C ALA A 107 14.56 7.92 -18.47
N LYS A 108 15.13 8.74 -17.58
CA LYS A 108 16.42 8.51 -16.93
C LYS A 108 16.32 7.76 -15.61
N MET A 109 15.11 7.43 -15.15
CA MET A 109 14.89 6.68 -13.91
C MET A 109 15.38 5.24 -14.06
N ASP A 110 16.27 4.81 -13.17
CA ASP A 110 16.68 3.41 -13.07
C ASP A 110 15.57 2.60 -12.39
N GLU A 111 14.92 1.74 -13.18
CA GLU A 111 13.84 0.87 -12.71
C GLU A 111 14.28 -0.11 -11.62
N VAL A 112 15.53 -0.58 -11.66
CA VAL A 112 16.05 -1.51 -10.65
C VAL A 112 16.22 -0.77 -9.32
N ALA A 113 16.76 0.45 -9.36
CA ALA A 113 16.86 1.30 -8.18
C ALA A 113 15.47 1.65 -7.62
N LEU A 114 14.51 2.00 -8.48
CA LEU A 114 13.13 2.28 -8.07
C LEU A 114 12.48 1.06 -7.41
N ARG A 115 12.56 -0.13 -8.03
CA ARG A 115 11.97 -1.37 -7.50
C ARG A 115 12.64 -1.87 -6.22
N ARG A 116 13.89 -1.47 -5.96
CA ARG A 116 14.54 -1.69 -4.66
C ARG A 116 13.95 -0.78 -3.58
N ARG A 117 13.62 0.47 -3.91
CA ARG A 117 13.01 1.45 -3.00
C ARG A 117 11.51 1.20 -2.80
N VAL A 118 10.85 0.56 -3.76
CA VAL A 118 9.41 0.28 -3.75
C VAL A 118 9.17 -1.23 -3.85
N GLY A 119 9.10 -1.89 -2.70
CA GLY A 119 8.88 -3.33 -2.58
C GLY A 119 7.43 -3.71 -2.88
N MET A 120 7.21 -4.90 -3.45
CA MET A 120 5.87 -5.39 -3.82
C MET A 120 5.61 -6.76 -3.20
N VAL A 121 4.43 -6.89 -2.59
CA VAL A 121 3.88 -8.14 -2.04
C VAL A 121 2.56 -8.42 -2.76
N PHE A 122 2.47 -9.58 -3.38
CA PHE A 122 1.31 -9.97 -4.19
C PHE A 122 0.27 -10.75 -3.40
N GLN A 123 -0.95 -10.79 -3.92
CA GLN A 123 -2.08 -11.53 -3.37
C GLN A 123 -1.78 -13.01 -3.21
N LYS A 124 -1.26 -13.63 -4.28
CA LYS A 124 -0.78 -15.01 -4.25
C LYS A 124 0.70 -14.98 -3.86
N PRO A 125 1.09 -15.58 -2.72
CA PRO A 125 2.49 -15.64 -2.34
C PRO A 125 3.31 -16.32 -3.44
N ASN A 126 4.47 -15.75 -3.74
CA ASN A 126 5.38 -16.21 -4.78
C ASN A 126 6.82 -16.30 -4.25
N PRO A 127 7.09 -17.18 -3.26
CA PRO A 127 8.46 -17.47 -2.87
C PRO A 127 9.23 -18.00 -4.09
N PHE A 128 10.50 -17.63 -4.20
CA PHE A 128 11.36 -18.22 -5.21
C PHE A 128 11.51 -19.73 -4.93
N PRO A 129 11.72 -20.55 -5.97
CA PRO A 129 12.05 -21.97 -5.85
C PRO A 129 13.50 -22.13 -5.33
N LYS A 130 13.73 -21.58 -4.14
CA LYS A 130 14.99 -21.51 -3.38
C LYS A 130 14.66 -21.77 -1.91
N SER A 131 15.68 -21.90 -1.08
CA SER A 131 15.49 -22.07 0.35
C SER A 131 14.84 -20.85 1.00
N ILE A 132 14.31 -21.00 2.22
CA ILE A 132 13.80 -19.88 3.04
C ILE A 132 14.90 -18.83 3.21
N TYR A 133 16.13 -19.25 3.50
CA TYR A 133 17.29 -18.38 3.60
C TYR A 133 17.56 -17.60 2.31
N GLU A 134 17.65 -18.28 1.17
CA GLU A 134 17.97 -17.64 -0.11
C GLU A 134 16.82 -16.78 -0.64
N ASN A 135 15.58 -17.01 -0.22
CA ASN A 135 14.48 -16.08 -0.51
C ASN A 135 14.74 -14.69 0.06
N ILE A 136 15.48 -14.59 1.18
CA ILE A 136 15.74 -13.32 1.87
C ILE A 136 17.13 -12.78 1.54
N ALA A 137 18.17 -13.61 1.58
CA ALA A 137 19.56 -13.16 1.41
C ALA A 137 19.91 -12.77 -0.04
N TYR A 138 19.19 -13.29 -1.03
CA TYR A 138 19.55 -13.15 -2.44
C TYR A 138 19.59 -11.69 -2.92
N ALA A 139 18.50 -10.94 -2.74
CA ALA A 139 18.42 -9.56 -3.23
C ALA A 139 19.37 -8.61 -2.47
N PRO A 140 19.47 -8.66 -1.12
CA PRO A 140 20.47 -7.89 -0.39
C PRO A 140 21.91 -8.15 -0.84
N ARG A 141 22.27 -9.42 -1.11
CA ARG A 141 23.60 -9.78 -1.64
C ARG A 141 23.82 -9.22 -3.04
N MET A 142 22.81 -9.25 -3.91
CA MET A 142 22.90 -8.69 -5.28
C MET A 142 22.96 -7.16 -5.31
N HIS A 143 22.52 -6.49 -4.25
CA HIS A 143 22.54 -5.04 -4.12
C HIS A 143 23.67 -4.54 -3.20
N ASP A 144 24.66 -5.40 -2.91
CA ASP A 144 25.81 -5.12 -2.05
C ASP A 144 25.43 -4.55 -0.66
N LEU A 145 24.25 -4.91 -0.15
CA LEU A 145 23.76 -4.52 1.18
C LEU A 145 24.41 -5.33 2.30
N VAL A 146 24.86 -6.54 1.97
CA VAL A 146 25.52 -7.48 2.86
C VAL A 146 26.55 -8.25 2.05
N SER A 147 27.73 -8.45 2.63
CA SER A 147 28.85 -9.09 1.94
C SER A 147 29.26 -10.38 2.64
N ARG A 148 29.36 -10.34 3.97
CA ARG A 148 29.85 -11.45 4.77
C ARG A 148 28.72 -12.39 5.16
N LYS A 149 29.05 -13.66 5.37
CA LYS A 149 28.08 -14.68 5.80
C LYS A 149 27.37 -14.29 7.10
N ALA A 150 28.11 -13.78 8.09
CA ALA A 150 27.55 -13.30 9.35
C ALA A 150 26.53 -12.17 9.16
N GLU A 151 26.81 -11.18 8.30
CA GLU A 151 25.88 -10.08 8.00
C GLU A 151 24.60 -10.59 7.32
N GLN A 152 24.74 -11.59 6.44
CA GLN A 152 23.58 -12.22 5.81
C GLN A 152 22.74 -13.01 6.82
N ASP A 153 23.38 -13.76 7.73
CA ASP A 153 22.69 -14.52 8.77
C ASP A 153 21.89 -13.59 9.70
N GLU A 154 22.50 -12.50 10.16
CA GLU A 154 21.83 -11.48 10.97
C GLU A 154 20.68 -10.81 10.22
N LEU A 155 20.87 -10.49 8.93
CA LEU A 155 19.83 -9.89 8.10
C LEU A 155 18.65 -10.85 7.91
N VAL A 156 18.93 -12.13 7.65
CA VAL A 156 17.89 -13.16 7.46
C VAL A 156 17.11 -13.36 8.75
N GLU A 157 17.79 -13.49 9.89
CA GLU A 157 17.13 -13.60 11.18
C GLU A 157 16.25 -12.38 11.48
N ARG A 158 16.79 -11.17 11.31
CA ARG A 158 16.03 -9.93 11.52
C ARG A 158 14.80 -9.86 10.64
N ALA A 159 14.94 -10.08 9.32
CA ALA A 159 13.81 -10.01 8.39
C ALA A 159 12.72 -11.05 8.72
N LEU A 160 13.11 -12.26 9.12
CA LEU A 160 12.18 -13.30 9.54
C LEU A 160 11.49 -12.97 10.88
N ARG A 161 12.20 -12.32 11.81
CA ARG A 161 11.62 -11.86 13.09
C ARG A 161 10.65 -10.73 12.87
N ASP A 162 11.04 -9.74 12.06
CA ASP A 162 10.21 -8.60 11.71
C ASP A 162 8.94 -9.06 11.02
N ALA A 163 9.01 -10.04 10.11
CA ALA A 163 7.85 -10.66 9.48
C ALA A 163 7.10 -11.69 10.36
N GLY A 164 7.50 -11.89 11.62
CA GLY A 164 6.86 -12.81 12.55
C GLY A 164 6.95 -14.29 12.17
N LEU A 165 7.94 -14.70 11.37
CA LEU A 165 8.09 -16.07 10.85
C LEU A 165 9.25 -16.85 11.51
N TRP A 166 10.21 -16.16 12.14
CA TRP A 166 11.45 -16.77 12.65
C TRP A 166 11.25 -18.03 13.50
N ASN A 167 10.38 -17.98 14.51
CA ASN A 167 10.18 -19.08 15.44
C ASN A 167 9.66 -20.37 14.78
N GLU A 168 9.02 -20.24 13.61
CA GLU A 168 8.45 -21.36 12.86
C GLU A 168 9.45 -21.95 11.86
N VAL A 169 10.51 -21.22 11.49
CA VAL A 169 11.41 -21.59 10.37
C VAL A 169 12.90 -21.63 10.69
N LYS A 170 13.33 -21.17 11.87
CA LYS A 170 14.75 -21.06 12.27
C LYS A 170 15.55 -22.36 12.11
N ASP A 171 14.92 -23.51 12.31
CA ASP A 171 15.58 -24.83 12.24
C ASP A 171 15.49 -25.47 10.84
N LYS A 172 14.83 -24.80 9.88
CA LYS A 172 14.58 -25.30 8.52
C LYS A 172 14.91 -24.27 7.43
N LEU A 173 15.83 -23.36 7.69
CA LEU A 173 16.21 -22.27 6.78
C LEU A 173 16.68 -22.75 5.39
N GLN A 174 17.17 -23.99 5.30
CA GLN A 174 17.63 -24.59 4.04
C GLN A 174 16.52 -25.31 3.25
N GLU A 175 15.34 -25.50 3.84
CA GLU A 175 14.20 -26.07 3.12
C GLU A 175 13.66 -25.10 2.06
N PRO A 176 13.06 -25.61 0.98
CA PRO A 176 12.43 -24.78 -0.05
C PRO A 176 11.35 -23.87 0.54
N GLY A 177 11.36 -22.57 0.21
CA GLY A 177 10.31 -21.63 0.66
C GLY A 177 8.90 -22.01 0.18
N THR A 178 8.80 -22.79 -0.89
CA THR A 178 7.54 -23.33 -1.44
C THR A 178 6.93 -24.46 -0.60
N SER A 179 7.65 -25.03 0.38
CA SER A 179 7.12 -26.07 1.27
C SER A 179 6.25 -25.50 2.41
N LEU A 180 6.33 -24.18 2.65
CA LEU A 180 5.61 -23.48 3.71
C LEU A 180 4.09 -23.42 3.44
N SER A 181 3.29 -23.23 4.49
CA SER A 181 1.85 -22.95 4.34
C SER A 181 1.61 -21.59 3.67
N GLY A 182 0.40 -21.34 3.12
CA GLY A 182 0.09 -20.09 2.42
C GLY A 182 0.40 -18.83 3.25
N GLY A 183 0.00 -18.79 4.52
CA GLY A 183 0.30 -17.67 5.43
C GLY A 183 1.79 -17.53 5.76
N GLN A 184 2.51 -18.65 5.89
CA GLN A 184 3.97 -18.64 6.07
C GLN A 184 4.70 -18.16 4.80
N GLN A 185 4.25 -18.58 3.62
CA GLN A 185 4.80 -18.10 2.34
C GLN A 185 4.56 -16.60 2.17
N GLN A 186 3.40 -16.09 2.59
CA GLN A 186 3.10 -14.66 2.56
C GLN A 186 4.05 -13.88 3.47
N ARG A 187 4.22 -14.32 4.72
CA ARG A 187 5.20 -13.73 5.65
C ARG A 187 6.63 -13.83 5.12
N LEU A 188 7.01 -14.91 4.43
CA LEU A 188 8.31 -15.02 3.77
C LEU A 188 8.47 -13.99 2.64
N CYS A 189 7.41 -13.76 1.84
CA CYS A 189 7.42 -12.73 0.80
C CYS A 189 7.56 -11.32 1.39
N ILE A 190 6.91 -11.05 2.54
CA ILE A 190 7.07 -9.79 3.27
C ILE A 190 8.49 -9.67 3.83
N ALA A 191 9.03 -10.71 4.48
CA ALA A 191 10.41 -10.76 4.97
C ALA A 191 11.41 -10.44 3.85
N ARG A 192 11.22 -11.04 2.67
CA ARG A 192 12.00 -10.77 1.47
C ARG A 192 11.89 -9.31 1.01
N ALA A 193 10.69 -8.73 1.05
CA ALA A 193 10.48 -7.34 0.65
C ALA A 193 11.18 -6.36 1.60
N ILE A 194 11.10 -6.58 2.92
CA ILE A 194 11.71 -5.67 3.92
C ILE A 194 13.22 -5.86 4.07
N ALA A 195 13.77 -7.01 3.63
CA ALA A 195 15.19 -7.32 3.71
C ALA A 195 16.09 -6.31 2.97
N VAL A 196 15.58 -5.70 1.88
CA VAL A 196 16.29 -4.66 1.13
C VAL A 196 16.05 -3.24 1.67
N LYS A 197 15.29 -3.11 2.76
CA LYS A 197 14.89 -1.85 3.41
C LYS A 197 14.31 -0.83 2.41
N PRO A 198 13.16 -1.15 1.78
CA PRO A 198 12.51 -0.22 0.87
C PRO A 198 11.98 1.00 1.62
N ASP A 199 11.67 2.08 0.92
CA ASP A 199 10.98 3.24 1.49
C ASP A 199 9.46 2.99 1.53
N VAL A 200 8.95 2.30 0.52
CA VAL A 200 7.52 1.99 0.34
C VAL A 200 7.33 0.49 0.12
N ILE A 201 6.34 -0.09 0.82
CA ILE A 201 5.86 -1.45 0.63
C ILE A 201 4.47 -1.40 0.02
N LEU A 202 4.33 -1.97 -1.16
CA LEU A 202 3.07 -2.13 -1.86
C LEU A 202 2.51 -3.53 -1.59
N MET A 203 1.25 -3.62 -1.20
CA MET A 203 0.60 -4.90 -0.91
C MET A 203 -0.69 -5.02 -1.74
N ASP A 204 -0.74 -5.95 -2.70
CA ASP A 204 -1.92 -6.19 -3.53
C ASP A 204 -2.73 -7.32 -2.90
N GLU A 205 -3.75 -7.01 -2.09
CA GLU A 205 -4.58 -7.97 -1.34
C GLU A 205 -3.80 -9.03 -0.53
N PRO A 206 -2.96 -8.60 0.42
CA PRO A 206 -1.98 -9.49 1.05
C PRO A 206 -2.58 -10.64 1.87
N THR A 207 -3.89 -10.62 2.18
CA THR A 207 -4.55 -11.61 3.04
C THR A 207 -5.74 -12.30 2.39
N SER A 208 -6.10 -12.00 1.14
CA SER A 208 -7.40 -12.46 0.60
C SER A 208 -7.50 -13.97 0.35
N ALA A 209 -6.37 -14.68 0.31
CA ALA A 209 -6.29 -16.13 0.19
C ALA A 209 -5.89 -16.84 1.50
N LEU A 210 -5.92 -16.15 2.64
CA LEU A 210 -5.43 -16.65 3.91
C LEU A 210 -6.56 -17.01 4.88
N ASP A 211 -6.30 -17.93 5.81
CA ASP A 211 -7.19 -18.20 6.93
C ASP A 211 -7.24 -17.01 7.91
N PRO A 212 -8.24 -16.95 8.82
CA PRO A 212 -8.38 -15.83 9.75
C PRO A 212 -7.19 -15.61 10.69
N ILE A 213 -6.50 -16.67 11.12
CA ILE A 213 -5.35 -16.57 12.03
C ILE A 213 -4.16 -15.96 11.30
N SER A 214 -3.88 -16.47 10.10
CA SER A 214 -2.86 -15.89 9.22
C SER A 214 -3.18 -14.44 8.86
N THR A 215 -4.45 -14.11 8.60
CA THR A 215 -4.89 -12.74 8.31
C THR A 215 -4.58 -11.80 9.46
N ALA A 216 -5.01 -12.13 10.69
CA ALA A 216 -4.74 -11.31 11.87
C ALA A 216 -3.23 -11.11 12.09
N THR A 217 -2.42 -12.16 11.88
CA THR A 217 -0.96 -12.07 11.99
C THR A 217 -0.35 -11.07 11.01
N ILE A 218 -0.86 -11.02 9.76
CA ILE A 218 -0.42 -10.05 8.76
C ILE A 218 -0.90 -8.63 9.09
N GLU A 219 -2.12 -8.47 9.60
CA GLU A 219 -2.64 -7.17 10.05
C GLU A 219 -1.79 -6.58 11.18
N ASP A 220 -1.47 -7.38 12.20
CA ASP A 220 -0.57 -6.99 13.31
C ASP A 220 0.85 -6.66 12.80
N LEU A 221 1.29 -7.38 11.77
CA LEU A 221 2.58 -7.14 11.14
C LEU A 221 2.60 -5.79 10.43
N MET A 222 1.53 -5.41 9.73
CA MET A 222 1.44 -4.11 9.06
C MET A 222 1.55 -2.95 10.05
N ASP A 223 0.91 -3.05 11.22
CA ASP A 223 1.02 -2.03 12.28
C ASP A 223 2.44 -1.91 12.86
N LYS A 224 3.19 -3.00 12.91
CA LYS A 224 4.61 -2.96 13.30
C LYS A 224 5.47 -2.34 12.21
N LEU A 225 5.26 -2.75 10.96
CA LEU A 225 6.06 -2.32 9.82
C LEU A 225 5.85 -0.85 9.48
N LYS A 226 4.65 -0.28 9.68
CA LYS A 226 4.39 1.14 9.37
C LYS A 226 5.31 2.10 10.13
N LYS A 227 5.81 1.70 11.32
CA LYS A 227 6.78 2.48 12.11
C LYS A 227 8.11 2.71 11.38
N GLN A 228 8.43 1.86 10.41
CA GLN A 228 9.68 1.89 9.65
C GLN A 228 9.45 2.19 8.16
N PHE A 229 8.31 1.79 7.61
CA PHE A 229 8.04 1.78 6.18
C PHE A 229 6.72 2.49 5.85
N THR A 230 6.64 3.12 4.68
CA THR A 230 5.36 3.55 4.12
C THR A 230 4.65 2.36 3.49
N ILE A 231 3.37 2.15 3.78
CA ILE A 231 2.63 0.99 3.26
C ILE A 231 1.44 1.47 2.43
N VAL A 232 1.29 0.93 1.23
CA VAL A 232 0.11 1.10 0.39
C VAL A 232 -0.50 -0.28 0.15
N THR A 233 -1.71 -0.50 0.64
CA THR A 233 -2.36 -1.81 0.57
C THR A 233 -3.65 -1.74 -0.22
N VAL A 234 -3.89 -2.71 -1.11
CA VAL A 234 -5.18 -2.92 -1.77
C VAL A 234 -5.95 -3.94 -0.96
N THR A 235 -7.20 -3.64 -0.64
CA THR A 235 -8.09 -4.63 -0.02
C THR A 235 -9.54 -4.37 -0.41
N HIS A 236 -10.31 -5.44 -0.54
CA HIS A 236 -11.77 -5.39 -0.64
C HIS A 236 -12.45 -5.72 0.70
N ASN A 237 -11.67 -6.04 1.74
CA ASN A 237 -12.18 -6.24 3.09
C ASN A 237 -12.21 -4.91 3.84
N MET A 238 -13.40 -4.35 3.98
CA MET A 238 -13.62 -3.04 4.58
C MET A 238 -13.27 -3.02 6.06
N GLN A 239 -13.56 -4.11 6.78
CA GLN A 239 -13.24 -4.23 8.19
C GLN A 239 -11.73 -4.32 8.41
N GLN A 240 -10.99 -4.97 7.51
CA GLN A 240 -9.53 -4.97 7.52
C GLN A 240 -9.01 -3.54 7.31
N ALA A 241 -9.46 -2.85 6.26
CA ALA A 241 -9.04 -1.46 6.00
C ALA A 241 -9.26 -0.57 7.22
N ALA A 242 -10.43 -0.68 7.86
CA ALA A 242 -10.76 0.06 9.07
C ALA A 242 -9.85 -0.25 10.27
N ARG A 243 -9.29 -1.46 10.37
CA ARG A 243 -8.38 -1.85 11.45
C ARG A 243 -6.93 -1.44 11.21
N VAL A 244 -6.44 -1.53 9.98
CA VAL A 244 -4.99 -1.42 9.69
C VAL A 244 -4.55 -0.10 9.10
N ALA A 245 -5.47 0.67 8.51
CA ALA A 245 -5.12 1.86 7.75
C ALA A 245 -5.17 3.14 8.59
N ASP A 246 -4.22 4.04 8.33
CA ASP A 246 -4.25 5.41 8.85
C ASP A 246 -5.06 6.32 7.91
N TYR A 247 -4.96 6.05 6.59
CA TYR A 247 -5.75 6.70 5.55
C TYR A 247 -6.43 5.70 4.63
N THR A 248 -7.58 6.07 4.08
CA THR A 248 -8.33 5.23 3.14
C THR A 248 -8.70 6.01 1.88
N ALA A 249 -8.45 5.39 0.73
CA ALA A 249 -8.69 5.91 -0.60
C ALA A 249 -9.72 5.01 -1.31
N PHE A 250 -10.91 5.54 -1.58
CA PHE A 250 -12.00 4.83 -2.24
C PHE A 250 -11.98 5.06 -3.76
N PHE A 251 -11.77 3.97 -4.50
CA PHE A 251 -11.73 3.94 -5.95
C PHE A 251 -13.05 3.42 -6.54
N HIS A 252 -13.54 4.06 -7.60
CA HIS A 252 -14.70 3.60 -8.36
C HIS A 252 -14.54 3.95 -9.84
N LEU A 253 -14.71 2.96 -10.73
CA LEU A 253 -14.65 3.12 -12.20
C LEU A 253 -13.40 3.89 -12.72
N GLY A 254 -12.25 3.65 -12.09
CA GLY A 254 -10.97 4.28 -12.44
C GLY A 254 -10.74 5.66 -11.85
N GLU A 255 -11.63 6.16 -10.99
CA GLU A 255 -11.53 7.45 -10.31
C GLU A 255 -11.30 7.26 -8.81
N LEU A 256 -10.55 8.17 -8.20
CA LEU A 256 -10.46 8.31 -6.76
C LEU A 256 -11.62 9.20 -6.28
N ILE A 257 -12.63 8.58 -5.68
CA ILE A 257 -13.86 9.26 -5.28
C ILE A 257 -13.67 10.01 -3.97
N GLU A 258 -12.97 9.40 -3.02
CA GLU A 258 -12.69 10.00 -1.72
C GLU A 258 -11.36 9.48 -1.16
N TYR A 259 -10.58 10.38 -0.59
CA TYR A 259 -9.38 10.06 0.19
C TYR A 259 -9.49 10.76 1.53
N ASN A 260 -9.35 10.03 2.64
CA ASN A 260 -9.69 10.54 3.95
C ASN A 260 -8.90 9.83 5.06
N ASP A 261 -8.82 10.44 6.23
CA ASP A 261 -8.54 9.73 7.49
C ASP A 261 -9.47 8.51 7.59
N THR A 262 -8.91 7.37 7.98
CA THR A 262 -9.66 6.11 8.00
C THR A 262 -10.84 6.16 8.98
N ARG A 263 -10.70 6.76 10.16
CA ARG A 263 -11.82 6.88 11.12
C ARG A 263 -12.97 7.68 10.50
N MET A 264 -12.66 8.79 9.84
CA MET A 264 -13.66 9.62 9.15
C MET A 264 -14.28 8.92 7.96
N MET A 265 -13.49 8.21 7.13
CA MET A 265 -13.99 7.42 6.01
C MET A 265 -15.10 6.45 6.46
N PHE A 266 -14.89 5.72 7.56
CA PHE A 266 -15.81 4.68 8.01
C PHE A 266 -16.94 5.17 8.92
N SER A 267 -16.81 6.34 9.54
CA SER A 267 -17.83 6.89 10.46
C SER A 267 -18.72 7.96 9.82
N ASN A 268 -18.13 8.83 8.99
CA ASN A 268 -18.83 9.93 8.33
C ASN A 268 -18.13 10.30 7.01
N PRO A 269 -18.22 9.43 5.99
CA PRO A 269 -17.62 9.69 4.68
C PRO A 269 -18.18 10.97 4.06
N HIS A 270 -17.33 11.72 3.37
CA HIS A 270 -17.70 13.01 2.78
C HIS A 270 -18.56 12.87 1.52
N THR A 271 -18.44 11.74 0.82
CA THR A 271 -19.17 11.47 -0.42
C THR A 271 -20.23 10.39 -0.21
N LYS A 272 -21.42 10.61 -0.78
CA LYS A 272 -22.51 9.62 -0.75
C LYS A 272 -22.10 8.27 -1.36
N LYS A 273 -21.29 8.29 -2.43
CA LYS A 273 -20.78 7.05 -3.04
C LYS A 273 -19.90 6.23 -2.08
N ALA A 274 -19.06 6.89 -1.28
CA ALA A 274 -18.27 6.21 -0.26
C ALA A 274 -19.18 5.67 0.85
N GLU A 275 -20.16 6.46 1.33
CA GLU A 275 -21.16 6.02 2.30
C GLU A 275 -21.90 4.76 1.84
N ASP A 276 -22.42 4.78 0.61
CA ASP A 276 -23.19 3.69 0.04
C ASP A 276 -22.34 2.42 -0.13
N TYR A 277 -21.05 2.55 -0.50
CA TYR A 277 -20.13 1.42 -0.60
C TYR A 277 -19.79 0.84 0.78
N ILE A 278 -19.47 1.69 1.77
CA ILE A 278 -19.08 1.29 3.13
C ILE A 278 -20.22 0.63 3.89
N THR A 279 -21.43 1.13 3.71
CA THR A 279 -22.63 0.55 4.33
C THR A 279 -23.18 -0.67 3.60
N GLY A 280 -22.55 -1.08 2.49
CA GLY A 280 -22.97 -2.25 1.70
C GLY A 280 -24.27 -2.03 0.91
N ARG A 281 -24.68 -0.78 0.68
CA ARG A 281 -25.84 -0.44 -0.16
C ARG A 281 -25.55 -0.65 -1.66
N TYR A 282 -24.28 -0.71 -2.04
CA TYR A 282 -23.83 -1.15 -3.36
C TYR A 282 -22.58 -2.03 -3.26
N GLY A 283 -22.64 -3.21 -3.89
CA GLY A 283 -21.57 -4.19 -4.02
C GLY A 283 -21.79 -5.08 -5.22
#